data_AF-A0A356BUK3-F1
#
_entry.id   AF-A0A356BUK3-F1
#
_cell.length_a   1.000
_cell.length_b   1.000
_cell.length_c   1.000
_cell.angle_alpha   90.00
_cell.angle_beta   90.00
_cell.angle_gamma   90.00
#
_symmetry.space_group_name_H-M   'P 1'
#
loop_
_entity.id
_entity.type
_entity.pdbx_description
1 polymer ?
#
loop_
_entity_poly.entity_id
_entity_poly.type
_entity_poly.pdbx_seq_one_letter_code
_entity_poly.pdbx_strand_id
1 'polypeptide(L)' 'VREPKVFLMDEPLSNLDAKLRVQMRAELSKLHNRLQTTIIYVTHDQTEAMT' A
#
# COMPACT_ATOMS: atom_id res chain seq x y z
N VAL A 1 19.75 -1.56 -9.47
CA VAL A 1 18.76 -1.96 -10.49
C VAL A 1 17.49 -2.35 -9.73
N ARG A 2 16.49 -1.51 -9.45
CA ARG A 2 15.86 -0.39 -10.16
C ARG A 2 15.45 0.66 -9.11
N GLU A 3 15.59 1.95 -9.41
CA GLU A 3 15.06 3.06 -8.59
C GLU A 3 13.84 3.65 -9.31
N PRO A 4 12.68 3.00 -9.25
CA PRO A 4 11.50 3.48 -9.96
C PRO A 4 11.02 4.79 -9.35
N LYS A 5 10.60 5.72 -10.23
CA LYS A 5 10.02 7.00 -9.82
C LYS A 5 8.62 6.85 -9.20
N VAL A 6 7.93 5.77 -9.54
CA VAL A 6 6.56 5.48 -9.10
C VAL A 6 6.42 3.98 -8.86
N PHE A 7 5.76 3.60 -7.77
CA PHE A 7 5.27 2.25 -7.54
C PHE A 7 3.77 2.18 -7.81
N LEU A 8 3.37 1.18 -8.59
CA LEU A 8 1.98 0.88 -8.92
C LEU A 8 1.63 -0.48 -8.31
N MET A 9 0.54 -0.55 -7.55
CA MET A 9 0.07 -1.78 -6.93
C MET A 9 -1.42 -1.97 -7.22
N ASP A 10 -1.80 -3.14 -7.72
CA ASP A 10 -3.20 -3.46 -8.00
C ASP A 10 -3.73 -4.37 -6.88
N GLU A 11 -4.67 -3.85 -6.10
CA GLU A 11 -5.29 -4.53 -4.95
C GLU A 11 -4.32 -5.30 -4.01
N PRO A 12 -3.27 -4.65 -3.47
CA PRO A 12 -2.18 -5.35 -2.79
C PRO A 12 -2.59 -6.10 -1.50
N LEU A 13 -3.75 -5.81 -0.93
CA LEU A 13 -4.20 -6.35 0.37
C LEU A 13 -5.51 -7.15 0.30
N SER A 14 -6.08 -7.34 -0.90
CA SER A 14 -7.42 -7.92 -1.07
C SER A 14 -7.56 -9.34 -0.53
N ASN A 15 -6.49 -10.13 -0.59
CA ASN A 15 -6.48 -11.53 -0.16
C ASN A 15 -6.06 -11.74 1.32
N LEU A 16 -6.00 -10.67 2.11
CA LEU A 16 -5.61 -10.75 3.52
C LEU A 16 -6.84 -10.71 4.45
N ASP A 17 -6.75 -11.46 5.55
CA ASP A 17 -7.71 -11.34 6.64
C ASP A 17 -7.67 -9.92 7.26
N ALA A 18 -8.76 -9.54 7.93
CA ALA A 18 -8.92 -8.17 8.43
C ALA A 18 -7.80 -7.73 9.38
N LYS A 19 -7.29 -8.64 10.23
CA LYS A 19 -6.24 -8.30 11.20
C LYS A 19 -4.90 -8.09 10.50
N LEU A 20 -4.55 -9.01 9.60
CA LEU A 20 -3.31 -8.90 8.82
C LEU A 20 -3.34 -7.71 7.87
N ARG A 21 -4.49 -7.39 7.28
CA ARG A 21 -4.68 -6.21 6.44
C ARG A 21 -4.34 -4.92 7.16
N VAL A 22 -4.89 -4.70 8.36
CA VAL A 22 -4.60 -3.50 9.17
C VAL A 22 -3.11 -3.39 9.48
N GLN A 23 -2.46 -4.50 9.83
CA GLN A 23 -1.02 -4.53 10.06
C GLN A 23 -0.23 -4.16 8.79
N MET A 24 -0.57 -4.77 7.66
CA MET A 24 0.12 -4.53 6.39
C MET A 24 -0.08 -3.09 5.88
N ARG A 25 -1.23 -2.46 6.14
CA ARG A 25 -1.43 -1.02 5.87
C ARG A 25 -0.43 -0.16 6.63
N ALA A 26 -0.23 -0.44 7.92
CA ALA A 26 0.76 0.30 8.71
C ALA A 26 2.18 0.11 8.16
N GLU A 27 2.53 -1.10 7.71
CA GLU A 27 3.84 -1.36 7.09
C GLU A 27 4.00 -0.70 5.73
N LEU A 28 2.97 -0.66 4.89
CA LEU A 28 2.98 0.07 3.62
C LEU A 28 3.16 1.58 3.84
N SER A 29 2.50 2.16 4.84
CA SER A 29 2.68 3.56 5.21
C SER A 29 4.11 3.86 5.68
N LYS A 30 4.68 3.00 6.53
CA LYS A 30 6.10 3.11 6.94
C LYS A 30 7.05 2.97 5.76
N LEU A 31 6.77 2.04 4.85
CA LEU A 31 7.57 1.83 3.65
C LEU A 31 7.53 3.05 2.73
N HIS A 32 6.35 3.63 2.50
CA HIS A 32 6.17 4.87 1.75
C HIS A 32 7.00 6.01 2.34
N ASN A 33 6.91 6.20 3.67
CA ASN A 33 7.68 7.21 4.40
C ASN A 33 9.20 6.97 4.31
N ARG A 34 9.65 5.72 4.21
CA ARG A 34 11.08 5.41 4.06
C ARG A 34 11.58 5.61 2.63
N LEU A 35 10.79 5.24 1.63
CA LEU A 35 11.20 5.27 0.23
C LEU A 35 11.07 6.66 -0.41
N GLN A 36 10.22 7.55 0.13
CA GLN A 36 10.03 8.92 -0.37
C GLN A 36 9.76 8.96 -1.89
N THR A 37 9.02 7.96 -2.37
CA THR A 37 8.70 7.73 -3.79
C THR A 37 7.19 7.75 -3.95
N THR A 38 6.70 8.15 -5.12
CA THR A 38 5.27 8.17 -5.37
C THR A 38 4.73 6.74 -5.41
N ILE A 39 3.68 6.46 -4.63
CA ILE A 39 2.98 5.18 -4.63
C ILE A 39 1.53 5.44 -5.03
N ILE A 40 1.05 4.68 -6.01
CA ILE A 40 -0.36 4.62 -6.39
C ILE A 40 -0.79 3.17 -6.21
N TYR A 41 -1.82 2.94 -5.41
CA TYR A 41 -2.42 1.63 -5.29
C TYR A 41 -3.93 1.70 -5.52
N VAL A 42 -4.46 0.70 -6.21
CA VAL A 42 -5.89 0.56 -6.50
C VAL A 42 -6.50 -0.37 -5.46
N THR A 43 -7.69 -0.02 -4.98
CA THR A 43 -8.42 -0.82 -3.99
C THR A 43 -9.91 -0.73 -4.24
N HIS A 44 -10.62 -1.82 -3.95
CA HIS A 44 -12.07 -1.85 -3.87
C HIS A 44 -12.59 -1.55 -2.45
N ASP A 45 -11.70 -1.44 -1.46
CA ASP A 45 -12.05 -1.12 -0.07
C ASP A 45 -12.00 0.41 0.15
N GLN A 46 -13.16 1.01 0.38
CA GLN A 46 -13.28 2.45 0.64
C GLN A 46 -12.49 2.89 1.89
N THR A 47 -12.34 2.01 2.88
CA THR A 47 -11.58 2.30 4.09
C THR A 47 -10.10 2.45 3.77
N GLU A 48 -9.59 1.71 2.79
CA GLU A 48 -8.20 1.84 2.33
C GLU A 48 -7.95 3.16 1.61
N ALA A 49 -8.94 3.68 0.87
CA ALA A 49 -8.82 4.94 0.17
C ALA A 49 -8.85 6.19 1.09
N MET A 50 -9.46 6.06 2.27
CA MET A 50 -9.76 7.20 3.15
C MET A 50 -8.82 7.34 4.35
N THR A 51 -7.95 6.36 4.63
CA THR A 51 -7.06 6.35 5.82
C THR A 51 -5.62 6.01 5.47
#